data_AF-A0A7R9B755-F1
#
_entry.id   AF-A0A7R9B755-F1
#
_cell.length_a   1.000
_cell.length_b   1.000
_cell.length_c   1.000
_cell.angle_alpha   90.00
_cell.angle_beta   90.00
_cell.angle_gamma   90.00
#
_symmetry.space_group_name_H-M   'P 1'
#
loop_
_entity.id
_entity.type
_entity.pdbx_description
1 polymer ?
#
loop_
_entity_poly.entity_id
_entity_poly.type
_entity_poly.pdbx_seq_one_letter_code
_entity_poly.pdbx_strand_id
1 'polypeptide(L)'
;MRGLLMVLPVLTTLLVPYPPVTDASQTPTRQQQKGRAMDADMLNSVETNLMSLFGFKRRPRLDRSKVVIPDAMLELYQRQTGLSLDTASLALPGRHTKTANTVRSFVHKGQ
;
A
#
# COMPACT_ATOMS: atom_id res chain seq x y z
N MET A 1 -7.94 -1.19 -59.61
CA MET A 1 -8.56 -1.74 -58.40
C MET A 1 -8.13 -0.83 -57.24
N ARG A 2 -8.96 0.12 -56.78
CA ARG A 2 -9.99 -0.08 -55.73
C ARG A 2 -9.43 -0.95 -54.60
N GLY A 3 -9.29 -0.53 -53.35
CA GLY A 3 -9.84 0.60 -52.61
C GLY A 3 -9.00 0.78 -51.34
N LEU A 4 -9.00 1.98 -50.77
CA LEU A 4 -9.93 2.41 -49.73
C LEU A 4 -9.29 2.21 -48.34
N LEU A 5 -8.90 3.35 -47.77
CA LEU A 5 -8.94 3.64 -46.34
C LEU A 5 -9.72 2.61 -45.53
N MET A 6 -9.10 2.06 -44.48
CA MET A 6 -9.82 1.82 -43.24
C MET A 6 -9.07 2.51 -42.11
N VAL A 7 -9.42 3.79 -41.97
CA VAL A 7 -9.32 4.58 -40.76
C VAL A 7 -10.25 3.95 -39.71
N LEU A 8 -9.70 3.76 -38.51
CA LEU A 8 -10.34 3.65 -37.18
C LEU A 8 -11.86 3.35 -37.11
N PRO A 9 -12.23 2.45 -36.20
CA PRO A 9 -13.06 2.96 -35.10
C PRO A 9 -12.55 2.53 -33.71
N VAL A 10 -11.72 3.39 -33.10
CA VAL A 10 -11.62 3.54 -31.64
C VAL A 10 -12.82 4.40 -31.22
N LEU A 11 -14.05 3.86 -31.33
CA LEU A 11 -15.26 4.61 -30.98
C LEU A 11 -16.47 3.71 -30.73
N THR A 12 -16.33 2.63 -29.95
CA THR A 12 -17.50 1.79 -29.55
C THR A 12 -17.53 1.36 -28.08
N THR A 13 -16.66 1.89 -27.21
CA THR A 13 -16.65 1.57 -25.77
C THR A 13 -17.41 2.58 -24.88
N LEU A 14 -18.18 3.51 -25.46
CA LEU A 14 -18.92 4.54 -24.70
C LEU A 14 -20.42 4.24 -24.53
N LEU A 15 -20.81 2.98 -24.35
CA LEU A 15 -22.17 2.67 -23.92
C LEU A 15 -22.25 1.37 -23.10
N VAL A 16 -21.66 1.38 -21.90
CA VAL A 16 -22.01 0.43 -20.84
C VAL A 16 -22.76 1.21 -19.75
N PRO A 17 -24.03 0.87 -19.45
CA PRO A 17 -24.76 1.48 -18.35
C PRO A 17 -24.15 1.02 -17.03
N TYR A 18 -23.71 1.98 -16.20
CA TYR A 18 -23.31 1.72 -14.82
C TYR A 18 -24.55 1.30 -14.00
N PRO A 19 -24.49 0.18 -13.23
CA PRO A 19 -25.52 -0.09 -12.24
C PRO A 19 -25.40 0.89 -11.05
N PRO A 20 -26.52 1.30 -10.44
CA PRO A 20 -26.50 2.19 -9.29
C PRO A 20 -25.90 1.48 -8.06
N VAL A 21 -24.97 2.18 -7.39
CA VAL A 21 -24.41 1.76 -6.10
C VAL A 21 -25.50 1.96 -5.04
N THR A 22 -26.05 0.86 -4.55
CA THR A 22 -26.97 0.86 -3.40
C THR A 22 -26.17 1.20 -2.15
N ASP A 23 -26.43 2.38 -1.59
CA ASP A 23 -25.90 2.83 -0.30
C ASP A 23 -26.57 2.03 0.83
N ALA A 24 -26.08 0.82 1.06
CA ALA A 24 -26.49 -0.01 2.19
C ALA A 24 -25.57 0.28 3.37
N SER A 25 -26.10 1.10 4.28
CA SER A 25 -25.56 1.38 5.61
C SER A 25 -25.17 0.09 6.33
N GLN A 26 -23.89 -0.28 6.28
CA GLN A 26 -23.30 -1.28 7.16
C GLN A 26 -22.36 -0.56 8.11
N THR A 27 -22.85 -0.40 9.34
CA THR A 27 -22.03 -0.06 10.50
C THR A 27 -20.89 -1.08 10.61
N PRO A 28 -19.61 -0.68 10.56
CA PRO A 28 -18.54 -1.63 10.74
C PRO A 28 -18.40 -1.93 12.24
N THR A 29 -18.90 -3.08 12.66
CA THR A 29 -18.46 -3.72 13.90
C THR A 29 -16.94 -3.88 13.82
N ARG A 30 -16.23 -3.31 14.80
CA ARG A 30 -14.76 -3.37 14.95
C ARG A 30 -14.30 -4.81 15.16
N GLN A 31 -14.15 -5.56 14.08
CA GLN A 31 -13.50 -6.87 14.07
C GLN A 31 -12.01 -6.66 13.78
N GLN A 32 -11.18 -7.12 14.71
CA GLN A 32 -9.72 -7.15 14.58
C GLN A 32 -9.35 -8.01 13.36
N GLN A 33 -8.99 -7.37 12.25
CA GLN A 33 -8.49 -8.03 11.05
C GLN A 33 -7.06 -8.55 11.32
N LYS A 34 -6.98 -9.77 11.84
CA LYS A 34 -5.79 -10.62 11.71
C LYS A 34 -5.60 -10.87 10.21
N GLY A 35 -4.54 -10.29 9.64
CA GLY A 35 -4.27 -10.35 8.20
C GLY A 35 -4.40 -11.77 7.67
N ARG A 36 -5.24 -11.95 6.64
CA ARG A 36 -5.43 -13.21 5.94
C ARG A 36 -4.06 -13.70 5.47
N ALA A 37 -3.59 -14.85 5.95
CA ALA A 37 -2.35 -15.44 5.48
C ALA A 37 -2.52 -15.72 3.98
N MET A 38 -1.81 -14.97 3.14
CA MET A 38 -1.74 -15.26 1.71
C MET A 38 -1.01 -16.58 1.51
N ASP A 39 -1.39 -17.34 0.48
CA ASP A 39 -0.75 -18.61 0.16
C ASP A 39 0.75 -18.40 -0.09
N ALA A 40 1.60 -19.16 0.60
CA ALA A 40 3.05 -18.98 0.56
C ALA A 40 3.61 -19.16 -0.87
N ASP A 41 3.01 -20.05 -1.66
CA ASP A 41 3.41 -20.29 -3.05
C ASP A 41 3.09 -19.08 -3.95
N MET A 42 1.96 -18.40 -3.72
CA MET A 42 1.64 -17.18 -4.44
C MET A 42 2.64 -16.07 -4.12
N LEU A 43 3.02 -15.90 -2.84
CA LEU A 43 4.02 -14.90 -2.44
C LEU A 43 5.38 -15.16 -3.11
N ASN A 44 5.81 -16.42 -3.16
CA ASN A 44 7.06 -16.82 -3.83
C ASN A 44 7.01 -16.55 -5.35
N SER A 45 5.86 -16.77 -5.99
CA SER A 45 5.69 -16.47 -7.42
C SER A 45 5.78 -14.97 -7.73
N VAL A 46 5.21 -14.12 -6.87
CA VAL A 46 5.30 -12.67 -7.00
C VAL A 46 6.74 -12.20 -6.77
N GLU A 47 7.42 -12.73 -5.75
CA GLU A 47 8.82 -12.40 -5.47
C GLU A 47 9.74 -12.75 -6.65
N THR A 48 9.63 -13.95 -7.20
CA THR A 48 10.45 -14.38 -8.35
C THR A 48 10.23 -13.51 -9.59
N ASN A 49 8.99 -13.09 -9.86
CA ASN A 49 8.70 -12.16 -10.94
C ASN A 49 9.34 -10.78 -10.70
N LEU A 50 9.19 -10.20 -9.51
CA LEU A 50 9.83 -8.94 -9.15
C LEU A 50 11.36 -9.03 -9.29
N MET A 51 11.95 -10.11 -8.81
CA MET A 51 13.39 -10.34 -8.95
C MET A 51 13.83 -10.40 -10.41
N SER A 52 13.06 -11.05 -11.28
CA SER A 52 13.32 -11.09 -12.73
C SER A 52 13.26 -9.69 -13.36
N LEU A 53 12.23 -8.91 -13.05
CA LEU A 53 12.05 -7.55 -13.56
C LEU A 53 13.19 -6.61 -13.20
N PHE A 54 13.73 -6.73 -11.98
CA PHE A 54 14.86 -5.93 -11.51
C PHE A 54 16.24 -6.56 -11.82
N GLY A 55 16.27 -7.72 -12.49
CA GLY A 55 17.53 -8.41 -12.84
C GLY A 55 18.28 -9.02 -11.66
N PHE A 56 17.62 -9.26 -10.53
CA PHE A 56 18.23 -9.86 -9.34
C PHE A 56 18.16 -11.39 -9.37
N LYS A 57 19.30 -12.04 -9.16
CA LYS A 57 19.38 -13.52 -9.05
C LYS A 57 19.00 -14.05 -7.67
N ARG A 58 19.15 -13.23 -6.64
CA ARG A 58 18.93 -13.56 -5.22
C ARG A 58 18.40 -12.33 -4.48
N ARG A 59 17.67 -12.55 -3.39
CA ARG A 59 17.19 -11.48 -2.52
C ARG A 59 18.38 -10.65 -1.98
N PRO A 60 18.42 -9.32 -2.21
CA PRO A 60 19.45 -8.47 -1.65
C PRO A 60 19.45 -8.50 -0.11
N ARG A 61 20.63 -8.59 0.50
CA ARG A 61 20.80 -8.46 1.96
C ARG A 61 21.12 -7.01 2.27
N LEU A 62 20.27 -6.36 3.07
CA LEU A 62 20.39 -4.93 3.37
C LEU A 62 20.63 -4.72 4.86
N ASP A 63 21.72 -4.02 5.18
CA ASP A 63 22.01 -3.54 6.53
C ASP A 63 21.18 -2.29 6.82
N ARG A 64 20.01 -2.45 7.45
CA ARG A 64 19.06 -1.35 7.71
C ARG A 64 19.66 -0.16 8.48
N SER A 65 20.74 -0.36 9.22
CA SER A 65 21.43 0.69 9.97
C SER A 65 22.22 1.67 9.10
N LYS A 66 22.55 1.30 7.86
CA LYS A 66 23.42 2.09 6.95
C LYS A 66 22.67 2.66 5.75
N VAL A 67 21.36 2.43 5.65
CA VAL A 67 20.57 2.83 4.49
C VAL A 67 20.19 4.29 4.60
N VAL A 68 20.75 5.12 3.73
CA VAL A 68 20.32 6.51 3.53
C VAL A 68 19.68 6.59 2.15
N ILE A 69 18.40 6.99 2.10
CA ILE A 69 17.68 7.22 0.85
C ILE A 69 17.86 8.70 0.50
N PRO A 70 18.42 9.06 -0.67
CA PRO A 70 18.59 10.45 -1.06
C PRO A 70 17.26 11.20 -1.23
N ASP A 71 17.25 12.51 -0.91
CA ASP A 71 16.03 13.34 -0.95
C ASP A 71 15.39 13.39 -2.35
N ALA A 72 16.22 13.46 -3.40
CA ALA A 72 15.75 13.46 -4.78
C ALA A 72 14.93 12.20 -5.14
N MET A 73 15.25 11.05 -4.52
CA MET A 73 14.49 9.81 -4.73
C MET A 73 13.13 9.84 -4.02
N LEU A 74 13.06 10.48 -2.85
CA LEU A 74 11.81 10.64 -2.11
C LEU A 74 10.84 11.53 -2.89
N GLU A 75 11.34 12.64 -3.44
CA GLU A 75 10.54 13.51 -4.30
C GLU A 75 10.03 12.79 -5.55
N LEU A 76 10.89 12.02 -6.21
CA LEU A 76 10.50 11.26 -7.39
C LEU A 76 9.38 10.26 -7.08
N TYR A 77 9.53 9.51 -5.99
CA TYR A 77 8.51 8.56 -5.54
C TYR A 77 7.16 9.26 -5.29
N GLN A 78 7.18 10.41 -4.63
CA GLN A 78 5.98 11.20 -4.38
C GLN A 78 5.31 11.65 -5.67
N ARG A 79 6.09 12.10 -6.67
CA ARG A 79 5.54 12.50 -7.97
C ARG A 79 4.94 11.34 -8.74
N GLN A 80 5.54 10.15 -8.67
CA GLN A 80 5.06 8.97 -9.40
C GLN A 80 3.82 8.32 -8.78
N THR A 81 3.75 8.29 -7.45
CA THR A 81 2.70 7.54 -6.73
C THR A 81 1.63 8.45 -6.13
N GLY A 82 1.88 9.76 -6.03
CA GLY A 82 1.05 10.70 -5.28
C GLY A 82 1.07 10.49 -3.77
N LEU A 83 1.84 9.51 -3.28
CA LEU A 83 1.96 9.16 -1.87
C LEU A 83 3.22 9.82 -1.32
N SER A 84 3.08 10.62 -0.26
CA SER A 84 4.23 10.88 0.59
C SER A 84 4.66 9.53 1.20
N LEU A 85 5.96 9.31 1.36
CA LEU A 85 6.47 8.15 2.10
C LEU A 85 6.12 8.32 3.59
N ASP A 86 4.84 8.20 3.92
CA ASP A 86 4.36 8.17 5.28
C ASP A 86 4.68 6.79 5.85
N THR A 87 5.90 6.72 6.36
CA THR A 87 6.53 5.52 6.87
C THR A 87 5.90 5.07 8.18
N ALA A 88 4.71 4.48 8.11
CA ALA A 88 4.07 3.80 9.24
C ALA A 88 4.96 2.66 9.82
N SER A 89 6.03 2.29 9.10
CA SER A 89 7.05 1.31 9.51
C SER A 89 8.34 1.92 10.07
N LEU A 90 8.57 3.24 10.01
CA LEU A 90 9.75 3.84 10.63
C LEU A 90 9.41 4.24 12.07
N ALA A 91 10.22 3.76 13.02
CA ALA A 91 10.07 4.06 14.45
C ALA A 91 10.54 5.49 14.78
N LEU A 92 9.79 6.48 14.29
CA LEU A 92 10.03 7.89 14.63
C LEU A 92 9.50 8.18 16.05
N PRO A 93 10.28 8.84 16.91
CA PRO A 93 9.84 9.18 18.27
C PRO A 93 8.58 10.04 18.21
N GLY A 94 7.59 9.74 19.05
CA GLY A 94 6.35 10.53 19.11
C GLY A 94 5.27 10.17 18.08
N ARG A 95 5.54 9.31 17.08
CA ARG A 95 4.58 9.01 15.99
C ARG A 95 3.35 8.23 16.47
N HIS A 96 3.53 7.24 17.35
CA HIS A 96 2.45 6.41 17.89
C HIS A 96 2.02 6.78 19.32
N THR A 97 2.70 7.73 19.95
CA THR A 97 2.48 8.07 21.37
C THR A 97 1.61 9.31 21.56
N LYS A 98 1.21 10.01 20.50
CA LYS A 98 0.37 11.23 20.56
C LYS A 98 -1.00 11.02 21.21
N THR A 99 -1.58 9.83 21.10
CA THR A 99 -2.92 9.50 21.63
C THR A 99 -2.89 8.50 22.78
N ALA A 100 -1.72 8.25 23.37
CA ALA A 100 -1.60 7.33 24.49
C ALA A 100 -2.17 7.98 25.76
N ASN A 101 -3.34 7.52 26.20
CA ASN A 101 -3.90 7.89 27.50
C ASN A 101 -2.96 7.41 28.61
N THR A 102 -2.39 8.33 29.39
CA THR A 102 -1.56 7.97 30.55
C THR A 102 -2.46 7.73 31.75
N VAL A 103 -2.73 6.47 32.10
CA VAL A 103 -3.43 6.12 33.34
C VAL A 103 -2.42 6.15 34.49
N ARG A 104 -2.60 7.07 35.43
CA ARG A 104 -1.84 7.11 36.69
C ARG A 104 -2.69 6.50 37.80
N SER A 105 -2.21 5.43 38.43
CA SER A 105 -2.84 4.85 39.63
C SER A 105 -2.16 5.37 40.90
N PHE A 106 -2.94 5.56 41.96
CA PHE A 106 -2.45 5.85 43.31
C PHE A 106 -2.83 4.69 44.23
N VAL A 107 -1.89 4.25 45.07
CA VAL A 107 -2.15 3.20 46.07
C VAL A 107 -2.72 3.88 47.32
N HIS A 108 -3.98 3.60 47.64
CA HIS A 108 -4.56 4.01 48.91
C HIS A 108 -4.16 3.00 49.98
N LYS A 109 -3.32 3.39 50.95
CA LYS A 109 -3.13 2.61 52.17
C LYS A 109 -4.30 2.92 53.10
N GLY A 110 -5.13 1.92 53.37
CA GLY A 110 -6.20 2.00 54.36
C GLY A 110 -5.62 2.19 55.76
N GLN A 111 -6.24 3.09 56.52
CA GLN A 111 -6.04 3.21 57.97
C GLN A 111 -6.76 2.06 58.70
#